data_AF-A0A7X3F0S5-F1
#
_entry.id   AF-A0A7X3F0S5-F1
#
_cell.length_a   1.000
_cell.length_b   1.000
_cell.length_c   1.000
_cell.angle_alpha   90.00
_cell.angle_beta   90.00
_cell.angle_gamma   90.00
#
_symmetry.space_group_name_H-M   'P 1'
#
loop_
_entity.id
_entity.type
_entity.pdbx_description
1 polymer ?
#
loop_
_entity_poly.entity_id
_entity_poly.type
_entity_poly.pdbx_seq_one_letter_code
_entity_poly.pdbx_strand_id
1 'polypeptide(L)'
;MKPKTKAVNNYKPAADREKDLKLALSRIQKGRAHTGETKLTIAAVAREAGVSTALIHNQYPRIAEVIRDAQGRSSRATRDSKHRELIAERNKGAAYRSEIAELRAKIARLASLNEVLLEENLVLKAKLKDMKVIEILR
;
A
#
# COMPACT_ATOMS: atom_id res chain seq x y z
N MET A 1 -22.95 20.33 54.10
CA MET A 1 -22.92 19.02 53.40
C MET A 1 -23.48 19.21 52.00
N LYS A 2 -22.72 18.93 50.93
CA LYS A 2 -23.25 18.98 49.55
C LYS A 2 -24.09 17.70 49.30
N PRO A 3 -25.28 17.80 48.70
CA PRO A 3 -26.11 16.62 48.45
C PRO A 3 -25.47 15.78 47.34
N LYS A 4 -25.33 14.46 47.58
CA LYS A 4 -24.94 13.49 46.54
C LYS A 4 -26.06 13.43 45.50
N THR A 5 -25.80 13.95 44.30
CA THR A 5 -26.66 13.76 43.13
C THR A 5 -26.83 12.27 42.85
N LYS A 6 -28.07 11.79 42.95
CA LYS A 6 -28.41 10.39 42.64
C LYS A 6 -28.07 10.12 41.17
N ALA A 7 -27.20 9.14 40.92
CA ALA A 7 -26.91 8.67 39.58
C ALA A 7 -28.21 8.18 38.94
N VAL A 8 -28.62 8.82 37.84
CA VAL A 8 -29.77 8.42 37.04
C VAL A 8 -29.44 7.06 36.45
N ASN A 9 -30.15 6.01 36.88
CA ASN A 9 -30.00 4.67 36.33
C ASN A 9 -30.55 4.65 34.90
N ASN A 10 -29.67 4.96 33.94
CA ASN A 10 -29.91 5.00 32.50
C ASN A 10 -30.01 3.58 31.88
N TYR A 11 -30.79 2.70 32.50
CA TYR A 11 -30.98 1.34 32.03
C TYR A 11 -31.92 1.32 30.83
N LYS A 12 -31.35 1.23 29.63
CA LYS A 12 -32.12 0.93 28.42
C LYS A 12 -32.43 -0.58 28.34
N PRO A 13 -33.63 -0.98 27.87
CA PRO A 13 -33.95 -2.36 27.58
C PRO A 13 -32.93 -3.02 26.64
N ALA A 14 -32.69 -4.32 26.84
CA ALA A 14 -31.69 -5.07 26.06
C ALA A 14 -31.93 -5.02 24.55
N ALA A 15 -33.19 -4.99 24.11
CA ALA A 15 -33.60 -4.90 22.71
C ALA A 15 -33.23 -3.57 22.06
N ASP A 16 -33.43 -2.45 22.76
CA ASP A 16 -33.07 -1.12 22.24
C ASP A 16 -31.56 -0.94 22.19
N ARG A 17 -30.85 -1.53 23.15
CA ARG A 17 -29.38 -1.54 23.14
C ARG A 17 -28.81 -2.39 22.00
N GLU A 18 -29.45 -3.51 21.66
CA GLU A 18 -29.06 -4.30 20.49
C GLU A 18 -29.23 -3.51 19.19
N LYS A 19 -30.31 -2.73 19.06
CA LYS A 19 -30.53 -1.83 17.91
C LYS A 19 -29.46 -0.74 17.85
N ASP A 20 -29.13 -0.12 18.98
CA ASP A 20 -28.07 0.89 19.08
C ASP A 20 -26.71 0.32 18.62
N LEU A 21 -26.37 -0.92 19.02
CA LEU A 21 -25.15 -1.61 18.60
C LEU A 21 -25.13 -1.90 17.09
N LYS A 22 -26.25 -2.37 16.52
CA LYS A 22 -26.38 -2.60 15.07
C LYS A 22 -26.27 -1.30 14.28
N LEU A 23 -26.80 -0.21 14.82
CA LEU A 23 -26.68 1.12 14.22
C LEU A 23 -25.23 1.62 14.27
N ALA A 24 -24.56 1.50 15.40
CA ALA A 24 -23.14 1.84 15.55
C ALA A 24 -22.26 1.05 14.58
N LEU A 25 -22.51 -0.26 14.43
CA LEU A 25 -21.84 -1.11 13.45
C LEU A 25 -22.00 -0.57 12.02
N SER A 26 -23.24 -0.24 11.64
CA SER A 26 -23.57 0.26 10.31
C SER A 26 -22.95 1.64 10.05
N ARG A 27 -22.87 2.50 11.07
CA ARG A 27 -22.23 3.82 10.99
C ARG A 27 -20.73 3.71 10.73
N ILE A 28 -20.03 2.83 11.47
CA ILE A 28 -18.59 2.59 11.27
C ILE A 28 -18.34 2.00 9.88
N GLN A 29 -19.14 1.03 9.45
CA GLN A 29 -18.99 0.42 8.13
C GLN A 29 -19.20 1.42 6.97
N LYS A 30 -20.07 2.42 7.16
CA LYS A 30 -20.32 3.50 6.18
C LYS A 30 -19.40 4.71 6.35
N GLY A 31 -18.45 4.67 7.28
CA GLY A 31 -17.52 5.78 7.54
C GLY A 31 -18.16 7.03 8.16
N ARG A 32 -19.33 6.89 8.81
CA ARG A 32 -20.08 7.98 9.47
C ARG A 32 -20.09 7.80 10.99
N ALA A 33 -19.02 7.24 11.55
CA ALA A 33 -18.87 7.08 12.99
C ALA A 33 -18.66 8.45 13.66
N HIS A 34 -19.31 8.68 14.79
CA HIS A 34 -19.16 9.90 15.58
C HIS A 34 -17.76 9.96 16.22
N THR A 35 -17.16 8.80 16.50
CA THR A 35 -15.79 8.69 17.03
C THR A 35 -14.69 8.87 15.97
N GLY A 36 -15.04 8.98 14.68
CA GLY A 36 -14.07 9.07 13.58
C GLY A 36 -13.33 7.76 13.27
N GLU A 37 -13.74 6.64 13.86
CA GLU A 37 -13.10 5.36 13.63
C GLU A 37 -13.49 4.73 12.30
N THR A 38 -12.46 4.38 11.53
CA THR A 38 -12.62 3.77 10.20
C THR A 38 -12.57 2.25 10.24
N LYS A 39 -11.99 1.67 11.29
CA LYS A 39 -11.82 0.21 11.42
C LYS A 39 -12.93 -0.39 12.25
N LEU A 40 -13.60 -1.39 11.68
CA LEU A 40 -14.63 -2.16 12.36
C LEU A 40 -13.98 -3.09 13.40
N THR A 41 -13.90 -2.64 14.64
CA THR A 41 -13.41 -3.44 15.78
C THR A 41 -14.42 -3.39 16.92
N ILE A 42 -14.37 -4.38 17.83
CA ILE A 42 -15.29 -4.43 18.97
C ILE A 42 -15.11 -3.21 19.88
N ALA A 43 -13.87 -2.73 20.04
CA ALA A 43 -13.57 -1.51 20.77
C ALA A 43 -14.14 -0.25 20.09
N ALA A 44 -14.15 -0.22 18.75
CA ALA A 44 -14.75 0.88 17.99
C ALA A 44 -16.26 0.95 18.18
N VAL A 45 -16.93 -0.20 18.03
CA VAL A 45 -18.38 -0.31 18.20
C VAL A 45 -18.79 0.01 19.64
N ALA A 46 -18.00 -0.43 20.62
CA ALA A 46 -18.23 -0.14 22.03
C ALA A 46 -18.15 1.37 22.32
N ARG A 47 -17.12 2.06 21.81
CA ARG A 47 -16.97 3.52 21.97
C ARG A 47 -18.07 4.31 21.26
N GLU A 48 -18.44 3.90 20.05
CA GLU A 48 -19.51 4.55 19.28
C GLU A 48 -20.89 4.38 19.95
N ALA A 49 -21.17 3.22 20.56
CA ALA A 49 -22.41 2.96 21.28
C ALA A 49 -22.38 3.38 22.76
N GLY A 50 -21.25 3.89 23.27
CA GLY A 50 -21.07 4.29 24.67
C GLY A 50 -21.19 3.14 25.67
N VAL A 51 -20.80 1.92 25.28
CA VAL A 51 -20.84 0.73 26.14
C VAL A 51 -19.43 0.17 26.39
N SER A 52 -19.29 -0.67 27.42
CA SER A 52 -18.03 -1.38 27.65
C SER A 52 -17.85 -2.51 26.64
N THR A 53 -16.61 -2.81 26.29
CA THR A 53 -16.27 -3.95 25.42
C THR A 53 -16.71 -5.28 26.01
N ALA A 54 -16.60 -5.43 27.34
CA ALA A 54 -17.06 -6.61 28.07
C ALA A 54 -18.57 -6.88 27.88
N LEU A 55 -19.39 -5.82 27.80
CA LEU A 55 -20.83 -5.98 27.59
C LEU A 55 -21.14 -6.62 26.24
N ILE A 56 -20.42 -6.24 25.18
CA ILE A 56 -20.61 -6.82 23.84
C ILE A 56 -20.20 -8.30 23.84
N HIS A 57 -19.08 -8.63 24.48
CA HIS A 57 -18.60 -10.01 24.54
C HIS A 57 -19.51 -10.94 25.35
N ASN A 58 -20.03 -10.46 26.49
CA ASN A 58 -20.78 -11.30 27.42
C ASN A 58 -22.27 -11.36 27.07
N GLN A 59 -22.88 -10.22 26.77
CA GLN A 59 -24.33 -10.12 26.60
C GLN A 59 -24.77 -10.22 25.13
N TYR A 60 -23.87 -9.94 24.18
CA TYR A 60 -24.18 -9.90 22.76
C TYR A 60 -23.17 -10.68 21.89
N PRO A 61 -22.94 -11.97 22.16
CA PRO A 61 -21.96 -12.78 21.44
C PRO A 61 -22.20 -12.80 19.92
N ARG A 62 -23.47 -12.81 19.50
CA ARG A 62 -23.85 -12.79 18.08
C ARG A 62 -23.38 -11.53 17.34
N ILE A 63 -23.40 -10.36 17.99
CA ILE A 63 -22.89 -9.11 17.41
C ILE A 63 -21.36 -9.15 17.37
N ALA A 64 -20.72 -9.70 18.41
CA ALA A 64 -19.28 -9.86 18.46
C ALA A 64 -18.74 -10.74 17.32
N GLU A 65 -19.44 -11.83 16.99
CA GLU A 65 -19.11 -12.70 15.85
C GLU A 65 -19.20 -11.96 14.51
N VAL A 66 -20.29 -11.21 14.28
CA VAL A 66 -20.45 -10.40 13.06
C VAL A 66 -19.30 -9.40 12.90
N ILE A 67 -18.89 -8.75 13.99
CA ILE A 67 -17.74 -7.81 13.97
C ILE A 67 -16.45 -8.56 13.61
N ARG A 68 -16.21 -9.73 14.22
CA ARG A 68 -15.00 -10.53 13.95
C ARG A 68 -14.95 -11.03 12.51
N ASP A 69 -16.08 -11.49 11.97
CA ASP A 69 -16.16 -11.94 10.59
C ASP A 69 -15.88 -10.80 9.61
N ALA A 70 -16.50 -9.64 9.83
CA ALA A 70 -16.27 -8.46 9.01
C ALA A 70 -14.82 -7.95 9.12
N GLN A 71 -14.25 -7.93 10.33
CA GLN A 71 -12.84 -7.58 10.56
C GLN A 71 -11.90 -8.58 9.86
N GLY A 72 -12.18 -9.89 9.95
CA GLY A 72 -11.39 -10.95 9.35
C GLY A 72 -11.46 -10.98 7.82
N ARG A 73 -12.60 -10.63 7.22
CA ARG A 73 -12.76 -10.46 5.76
C ARG A 73 -11.97 -9.25 5.27
N SER A 74 -12.08 -8.12 5.95
CA SER A 74 -11.31 -6.90 5.64
C SER A 74 -9.81 -7.16 5.74
N SER A 75 -9.34 -7.82 6.80
CA SER A 75 -7.92 -8.14 6.96
C SER A 75 -7.37 -9.06 5.86
N ARG A 76 -8.14 -10.08 5.44
CA ARG A 76 -7.76 -10.97 4.34
C ARG A 76 -7.70 -10.21 3.01
N ALA A 77 -8.73 -9.45 2.67
CA ALA A 77 -8.78 -8.68 1.43
C ALA A 77 -7.61 -7.68 1.30
N THR A 78 -7.29 -6.95 2.38
CA THR A 78 -6.16 -6.01 2.40
C THR A 78 -4.81 -6.72 2.34
N ARG A 79 -4.69 -7.91 2.94
CA ARG A 79 -3.45 -8.70 2.84
C ARG A 79 -3.23 -9.17 1.41
N ASP A 80 -4.27 -9.70 0.78
CA ASP A 80 -4.20 -10.24 -0.57
C ASP A 80 -3.91 -9.14 -1.60
N SER A 81 -4.48 -7.94 -1.44
CA SER A 81 -4.16 -6.80 -2.31
C SER A 81 -2.69 -6.40 -2.19
N LYS A 82 -2.18 -6.23 -0.96
CA LYS A 82 -0.77 -5.89 -0.72
C LYS A 82 0.17 -6.97 -1.25
N HIS A 83 -0.21 -8.24 -1.12
CA HIS A 83 0.61 -9.34 -1.63
C HIS A 83 0.70 -9.31 -3.15
N ARG A 84 -0.41 -9.05 -3.85
CA ARG A 84 -0.42 -8.88 -5.31
C ARG A 84 0.41 -7.68 -5.75
N GLU A 85 0.28 -6.54 -5.06
CA GLU A 85 1.09 -5.35 -5.33
C GLU A 85 2.59 -5.63 -5.16
N LEU A 86 2.97 -6.34 -4.09
CA LEU A 86 4.36 -6.73 -3.84
C LEU A 86 4.92 -7.65 -4.94
N ILE A 87 4.12 -8.61 -5.40
CA ILE A 87 4.52 -9.50 -6.50
C ILE A 87 4.69 -8.71 -7.79
N ALA A 88 3.74 -7.83 -8.12
CA ALA A 88 3.81 -7.00 -9.31
C ALA A 88 5.08 -6.13 -9.31
N GLU A 89 5.41 -5.52 -8.19
CA GLU A 89 6.59 -4.67 -8.08
C GLU A 89 7.90 -5.47 -8.15
N ARG A 90 7.94 -6.66 -7.56
CA ARG A 90 9.08 -7.57 -7.70
C ARG A 90 9.30 -8.01 -9.14
N ASN A 91 8.22 -8.30 -9.87
CA ASN A 91 8.29 -8.68 -11.28
C ASN A 91 8.82 -7.53 -12.15
N LYS A 92 8.34 -6.29 -11.93
CA LYS A 92 8.90 -5.10 -12.59
C LYS A 92 10.38 -4.92 -12.28
N GLY A 93 10.77 -5.04 -11.01
CA GLY A 93 12.17 -4.94 -10.61
C GLY A 93 13.05 -6.01 -11.27
N ALA A 94 12.54 -7.22 -11.47
CA ALA A 94 13.26 -8.26 -12.21
C ALA A 94 13.42 -7.91 -13.69
N ALA A 95 12.36 -7.41 -14.34
CA ALA A 95 12.41 -6.95 -15.73
C ALA A 95 13.41 -5.80 -15.92
N TYR A 96 13.37 -4.78 -15.07
CA TYR A 96 14.31 -3.65 -15.13
C TYR A 96 15.76 -4.09 -14.90
N ARG A 97 16.02 -5.07 -14.02
CA ARG A 97 17.37 -5.62 -13.85
C ARG A 97 17.87 -6.33 -15.11
N SER A 98 17.00 -7.09 -15.79
CA SER A 98 17.33 -7.72 -17.07
C SER A 98 17.64 -6.67 -18.14
N GLU A 99 16.81 -5.64 -18.26
CA GLU A 99 16.99 -4.55 -19.21
C GLU A 99 18.30 -3.79 -18.96
N ILE A 100 18.62 -3.48 -17.71
CA ILE A 100 19.90 -2.84 -17.34
C ILE A 100 21.09 -3.73 -17.73
N ALA A 101 21.00 -5.04 -17.51
CA ALA A 101 22.07 -5.97 -17.88
C ALA A 101 22.27 -5.99 -19.41
N GLU A 102 21.19 -6.05 -20.19
CA GLU A 102 21.25 -6.01 -21.64
C GLU A 102 21.80 -4.69 -22.18
N LEU A 103 21.35 -3.56 -21.64
CA LEU A 103 21.83 -2.24 -22.03
C LEU A 103 23.31 -2.07 -21.72
N ARG A 104 23.77 -2.51 -20.54
CA ARG A 104 25.19 -2.51 -20.20
C ARG A 104 26.02 -3.36 -21.16
N ALA A 105 25.52 -4.55 -21.54
CA ALA A 105 26.19 -5.40 -22.52
C ALA A 105 26.24 -4.75 -23.93
N LYS A 106 25.19 -4.01 -24.33
CA LYS A 106 25.19 -3.24 -25.58
C LYS A 106 26.18 -2.08 -25.52
N ILE A 107 26.22 -1.32 -24.43
CA ILE A 107 27.16 -0.22 -24.24
C ILE A 107 28.61 -0.72 -24.27
N ALA A 108 28.92 -1.83 -23.58
CA ALA A 108 30.26 -2.41 -23.60
C ALA A 108 30.71 -2.83 -25.01
N ARG A 109 29.79 -3.42 -25.80
CA ARG A 109 30.06 -3.78 -27.20
C ARG A 109 30.30 -2.54 -28.08
N LEU A 110 29.46 -1.52 -27.93
CA LEU A 110 29.62 -0.26 -28.68
C LEU A 110 30.92 0.45 -28.32
N ALA A 111 31.30 0.47 -27.04
CA ALA A 111 32.57 1.05 -26.60
C ALA A 111 33.75 0.31 -27.24
N SER A 112 33.77 -1.03 -27.20
CA SER A 112 34.83 -1.82 -27.84
C SER A 112 34.93 -1.58 -29.35
N LEU A 113 33.79 -1.48 -30.05
CA LEU A 113 33.78 -1.21 -31.49
C LEU A 113 34.28 0.22 -31.78
N ASN A 114 33.87 1.19 -30.96
CA ASN A 114 34.31 2.56 -31.12
C ASN A 114 35.82 2.72 -30.90
N GLU A 115 36.42 2.00 -29.95
CA GLU A 115 37.87 1.99 -29.77
C GLU A 115 38.59 1.49 -31.03
N VAL A 116 38.16 0.36 -31.59
CA VAL A 116 38.72 -0.18 -32.84
C VAL A 116 38.56 0.81 -33.99
N LEU A 117 37.38 1.41 -34.14
CA LEU A 117 37.13 2.41 -35.18
C LEU A 117 37.99 3.67 -35.00
N LEU A 118 38.23 4.10 -33.76
CA LEU A 118 39.11 5.23 -33.46
C LEU A 118 40.54 4.92 -33.87
N GLU A 119 41.06 3.74 -33.54
CA GLU A 119 42.38 3.29 -33.97
C GLU A 119 42.50 3.25 -35.50
N GLU A 120 41.52 2.65 -36.19
CA GLU A 120 41.47 2.62 -37.65
C GLU A 120 41.45 4.04 -38.25
N ASN A 121 40.64 4.95 -37.66
CA ASN A 121 40.55 6.33 -38.13
C ASN A 121 41.87 7.08 -37.95
N LEU A 122 42.59 6.84 -36.84
CA LEU A 122 43.91 7.40 -36.59
C LEU A 122 44.93 6.90 -37.62
N VAL A 123 44.95 5.59 -37.89
CA VAL A 123 45.83 4.99 -38.90
C VAL A 123 45.54 5.55 -40.29
N LEU A 124 44.26 5.67 -40.67
CA LEU A 124 43.86 6.23 -41.96
C LEU A 124 44.24 7.71 -42.09
N LYS A 125 44.03 8.51 -41.03
CA LYS A 125 44.45 9.92 -41.00
C LYS A 125 45.97 10.09 -41.09
N ALA A 126 46.73 9.22 -40.42
CA ALA A 126 48.19 9.21 -40.53
C ALA A 126 48.64 8.89 -41.97
N LYS A 127 48.08 7.85 -42.58
CA LYS A 127 48.34 7.49 -43.98
C LYS A 127 47.97 8.61 -44.96
N LEU A 128 46.85 9.29 -44.73
CA LEU A 128 46.41 10.43 -45.54
C LEU A 128 47.36 11.63 -45.43
N LYS A 129 47.96 11.84 -44.24
CA LYS A 129 48.95 12.91 -44.00
C LYS A 129 50.31 12.60 -44.65
N ASP A 130 50.70 11.32 -44.70
CA ASP A 130 51.94 10.87 -45.33
C ASP A 130 51.84 10.84 -46.86
N MET A 131 50.66 10.53 -47.41
CA MET A 131 50.37 10.86 -48.80
C MET A 131 50.35 12.38 -48.92
N LYS A 132 51.19 12.94 -49.79
CA LYS A 132 51.25 14.38 -50.06
C LYS A 132 49.97 14.80 -50.81
N VAL A 133 48.84 14.79 -50.12
CA VAL A 133 47.54 15.21 -50.64
C VAL A 133 47.54 16.72 -50.63
N ILE A 134 47.72 17.31 -51.81
CA ILE A 134 47.50 18.73 -52.03
C ILE A 134 45.99 18.94 -51.91
N GLU A 135 45.57 19.63 -50.86
CA GLU A 135 44.19 20.08 -50.69
C GLU A 135 43.90 21.10 -51.80
N ILE A 136 43.32 20.63 -52.91
CA ILE A 136 42.78 21.52 -53.94
C ILE A 136 41.42 22.00 -53.41
N LEU A 137 41.47 23.05 -52.60
CA LEU A 137 40.28 23.79 -52.17
C LEU A 137 39.57 24.38 -53.40
N ARG A 138 38.27 24.06 -53.55
CA ARG A 138 37.30 24.82 -54.35
C ARG A 138 36.11 25.16 -53.46
#